data_AF-Q4N162-F1
#
_entry.id   AF-Q4N162-F1
#
_cell.length_a   1.000
_cell.length_b   1.000
_cell.length_c   1.000
_cell.angle_alpha   90.00
_cell.angle_beta   90.00
_cell.angle_gamma   90.00
#
_symmetry.space_group_name_H-M   'P 1'
#
loop_
_entity.id
_entity.type
_entity.pdbx_description
1 polymer ?
#
loop_
_entity_poly.entity_id
_entity_poly.type
_entity_poly.pdbx_seq_one_letter_code
_entity_poly.pdbx_strand_id
1 'polypeptide(L)'
;MFNLLKFNDLIKFRIVRFEVKSLAVTVCPNHREQNQKRYSKNYCVKMEKSKYPQYIAILKDVKPVVIRKNSVLEDWEVINHLRHDIAKLLFQDIDNRVYSYLQCEVELKKLILRIIFGFDCSKLWFNGKLYWSLEDSEECPKEIQFDLEINRMYLYFPNYPMEWLDLEENQVDVDGIEGPVSTKRRIESDKRSPKKDKRVRINDSTPSKSSMDSNQ
;
A
#
# COMPACT_ATOMS: atom_id res chain seq x y z
N MET A 1 19.90 2.16 16.81
CA MET A 1 19.55 3.55 17.19
C MET A 1 18.56 4.07 16.16
N PHE A 2 17.26 4.04 16.47
CA PHE A 2 16.25 4.68 15.61
C PHE A 2 16.21 6.16 15.97
N ASN A 3 16.56 7.02 15.01
CA ASN A 3 16.43 8.46 15.15
C ASN A 3 14.95 8.80 15.31
N LEU A 4 14.59 9.31 16.50
CA LEU A 4 13.39 10.10 16.74
C LEU A 4 13.46 11.34 15.85
N LEU A 5 12.95 11.22 14.63
CA LEU A 5 12.62 12.37 13.79
C LEU A 5 11.63 13.21 14.56
N LYS A 6 12.07 14.40 14.99
CA LYS A 6 11.22 15.37 15.66
C LYS A 6 10.07 15.71 14.71
N PHE A 7 8.85 15.37 15.14
CA PHE A 7 7.60 15.56 14.41
C PHE A 7 7.40 17.01 13.90
N ASN A 8 8.07 17.98 14.53
CA ASN A 8 8.04 19.39 14.14
C ASN A 8 8.69 19.69 12.78
N ASP A 9 9.63 18.87 12.30
CA ASP A 9 10.32 19.12 11.03
C ASP A 9 9.52 18.60 9.81
N LEU A 10 8.47 17.80 10.04
CA LEU A 10 7.60 17.24 9.00
C LEU A 10 6.37 18.10 8.69
N ILE A 11 6.16 19.22 9.40
CA ILE A 11 4.98 20.10 9.21
C ILE A 11 5.38 21.36 8.43
N LYS A 12 5.81 21.17 7.18
CA LYS A 12 5.74 22.21 6.14
C LYS A 12 4.69 21.86 5.07
N PHE A 13 3.72 21.02 5.43
CA PHE A 13 2.53 20.86 4.63
C PHE A 13 1.59 22.03 4.92
N ARG A 14 1.12 22.66 3.84
CA ARG A 14 0.01 23.60 3.86
C ARG A 14 -1.20 22.84 4.41
N ILE A 15 -1.37 22.84 5.73
CA ILE A 15 -2.61 22.44 6.38
C ILE A 15 -3.65 23.35 5.74
N VAL A 16 -4.45 22.78 4.83
CA VAL A 16 -5.71 23.40 4.43
C VAL A 16 -6.46 23.49 5.74
N ARG A 17 -6.53 24.72 6.25
CA ARG A 17 -7.18 25.05 7.51
C ARG A 17 -8.61 24.57 7.37
N PHE A 18 -8.93 23.42 7.96
CA PHE A 18 -10.31 23.03 8.13
C PHE A 18 -10.91 24.10 9.04
N GLU A 19 -11.76 24.91 8.46
CA GLU A 19 -12.56 25.88 9.17
C GLU A 19 -13.47 25.07 10.10
N VAL A 20 -13.05 24.94 11.36
CA VAL A 20 -13.90 24.42 12.41
C VAL A 20 -15.01 25.45 12.54
N LYS A 21 -16.16 25.17 11.90
CA LYS A 21 -17.37 25.97 12.07
C LYS A 21 -17.61 26.13 13.56
N SER A 22 -17.63 27.38 14.00
CA SER A 22 -17.73 27.76 15.41
C SER A 22 -18.82 26.94 16.11
N LEU A 23 -18.44 26.16 17.11
CA LEU A 23 -19.39 25.60 18.06
C LEU A 23 -20.08 26.77 18.76
N ALA A 24 -21.41 26.81 18.65
CA ALA A 24 -22.24 27.82 19.28
C ALA A 24 -22.02 27.77 20.79
N VAL A 25 -21.43 28.85 21.33
CA VAL A 25 -21.34 29.05 22.77
C VAL A 25 -22.71 29.52 23.25
N THR A 26 -23.53 28.59 23.75
CA THR A 26 -24.77 28.96 24.43
C THR A 26 -24.42 29.49 25.81
N VAL A 27 -24.37 30.82 25.92
CA VAL A 27 -24.25 31.53 27.20
C VAL A 27 -25.62 31.44 27.89
N CYS A 28 -25.73 30.70 28.99
CA CYS A 28 -26.92 30.77 29.84
C CYS A 28 -26.94 32.14 30.56
N PRO A 29 -27.96 32.99 30.36
CA PRO A 29 -28.07 34.23 31.09
C PRO A 29 -28.61 33.93 32.48
N ASN A 30 -27.74 33.85 33.48
CA ASN A 30 -28.18 33.91 34.87
C ASN A 30 -28.33 35.37 35.29
N HIS A 31 -29.57 35.69 35.64
CA HIS A 31 -30.01 36.99 36.11
C HIS A 31 -29.42 37.29 37.50
N ARG A 32 -29.04 38.56 37.67
CA ARG A 32 -28.89 39.31 38.93
C ARG A 32 -27.59 39.16 39.77
N GLU A 33 -26.97 40.34 39.84
CA GLU A 33 -26.45 41.03 41.02
C GLU A 33 -24.93 41.06 41.30
N GLN A 34 -24.53 42.32 41.49
CA GLN A 34 -23.20 42.88 41.71
C GLN A 34 -22.57 42.32 42.99
N ASN A 35 -21.30 41.93 42.93
CA ASN A 35 -20.26 42.43 43.85
C ASN A 35 -18.90 41.81 43.51
N GLN A 36 -17.90 42.68 43.42
CA GLN A 36 -16.49 42.36 43.20
C GLN A 36 -15.94 41.45 44.31
N LYS A 37 -15.65 40.19 44.00
CA LYS A 37 -14.57 39.42 44.63
C LYS A 37 -13.81 38.68 43.54
N ARG A 38 -12.49 38.93 43.48
CA ARG A 38 -11.53 38.22 42.62
C ARG A 38 -11.55 36.74 43.00
N TYR A 39 -12.28 35.94 42.23
CA TYR A 39 -12.07 34.50 42.16
C TYR A 39 -11.44 34.21 40.81
N SER A 40 -10.29 33.52 40.81
CA SER A 40 -9.77 32.90 39.60
C SER A 40 -10.87 31.98 39.07
N LYS A 41 -11.51 32.37 37.96
CA LYS A 41 -12.46 31.51 37.28
C LYS A 41 -11.66 30.34 36.73
N ASN A 42 -11.67 29.23 37.46
CA ASN A 42 -11.27 27.94 36.93
C ASN A 42 -12.32 27.56 35.90
N TYR A 43 -12.02 27.79 34.63
CA TYR A 43 -12.88 27.34 33.54
C TYR A 43 -12.68 25.83 33.40
N CYS A 44 -13.62 25.05 33.94
CA CYS A 44 -13.77 23.65 33.53
C CYS A 44 -14.35 23.65 32.12
N VAL A 45 -13.46 23.60 31.13
CA VAL A 45 -13.85 23.28 29.75
C VAL A 45 -14.25 21.81 29.76
N LYS A 46 -15.56 21.55 29.64
CA LYS A 46 -16.07 20.22 29.30
C LYS A 46 -15.63 19.96 27.87
N MET A 47 -14.47 19.35 27.69
CA MET A 47 -14.00 18.86 26.39
C MET A 47 -15.05 17.86 25.90
N GLU A 48 -15.74 18.17 24.82
CA GLU A 48 -16.54 17.17 24.11
C GLU A 48 -15.64 15.97 23.85
N LYS A 49 -16.10 14.77 24.25
CA LYS A 49 -15.36 13.52 24.10
C LYS A 49 -15.13 13.28 22.61
N SER A 50 -14.01 13.72 22.08
CA SER A 50 -13.49 13.18 20.83
C SER A 50 -13.36 11.67 21.04
N LYS A 51 -14.11 10.87 20.27
CA LYS A 51 -13.94 9.41 20.26
C LYS A 51 -12.51 9.12 19.81
N TYR A 52 -11.70 8.64 20.74
CA TYR A 52 -10.41 8.05 20.44
C TYR A 52 -10.59 6.54 20.18
N PRO A 53 -9.72 5.89 19.40
CA PRO A 53 -8.56 6.48 18.72
C PRO A 53 -8.94 7.45 17.59
N GLN A 54 -8.05 8.41 17.31
CA GLN A 54 -8.15 9.29 16.14
C GLN A 54 -7.09 8.90 15.11
N TYR A 55 -7.44 9.05 13.83
CA TYR A 55 -6.56 8.70 12.72
C TYR A 55 -6.43 9.87 11.75
N ILE A 56 -5.22 10.01 11.20
CA ILE A 56 -4.91 10.90 10.08
C ILE A 56 -4.12 10.06 9.07
N ALA A 57 -4.41 10.21 7.79
CA ALA A 57 -3.59 9.66 6.73
C ALA A 57 -3.10 10.79 5.82
N ILE A 58 -1.85 10.69 5.38
CA ILE A 58 -1.27 11.56 4.36
C ILE A 58 -0.60 10.70 3.29
N LEU A 59 -0.56 11.19 2.05
CA LEU A 59 0.16 10.52 0.97
C LEU A 59 1.56 11.12 0.87
N LYS A 60 2.60 10.30 1.06
CA LYS A 60 4.01 10.69 0.95
C LYS A 60 4.69 9.76 -0.05
N ASP A 61 5.23 10.31 -1.13
CA ASP A 61 5.90 9.54 -2.19
C ASP A 61 5.02 8.38 -2.71
N VAL A 62 3.73 8.67 -2.93
CA VAL A 62 2.70 7.70 -3.40
C VAL A 62 2.40 6.57 -2.38
N LYS A 63 2.98 6.62 -1.18
CA LYS A 63 2.67 5.68 -0.09
C LYS A 63 1.82 6.36 0.98
N PRO A 64 0.76 5.71 1.49
CA PRO A 64 0.01 6.24 2.63
C PRO A 64 0.90 6.21 3.86
N VAL A 65 0.88 7.27 4.67
CA VAL A 65 1.41 7.31 6.03
C VAL A 65 0.24 7.50 6.97
N VAL A 66 0.03 6.53 7.86
CA VAL A 66 -1.09 6.52 8.80
C VAL A 66 -0.57 6.88 10.17
N ILE A 67 -1.19 7.90 10.76
CA ILE A 67 -0.83 8.44 12.06
C ILE A 67 -2.04 8.26 12.98
N ARG A 68 -1.82 7.68 14.15
CA ARG A 68 -2.84 7.41 15.16
C ARG A 68 -2.56 8.22 16.42
N LYS A 69 -3.61 8.60 17.11
CA LYS A 69 -3.57 9.09 18.49
C LYS A 69 -4.56 8.30 19.31
N ASN A 70 -4.13 7.63 20.39
CA ASN A 70 -5.05 6.78 21.18
C ASN A 70 -5.73 7.52 22.32
N SER A 71 -5.18 8.66 22.77
CA SER A 71 -5.78 9.47 23.83
C SER A 71 -5.34 10.93 23.72
N VAL A 72 -5.94 11.82 24.53
CA VAL A 72 -5.57 13.25 24.55
C VAL A 72 -4.10 13.45 24.95
N LEU A 73 -3.62 12.60 25.86
CA LEU A 73 -2.32 12.71 26.53
C LEU A 73 -1.20 11.99 25.78
N GLU A 74 -1.53 11.01 24.95
CA GLU A 74 -0.54 10.31 24.13
C GLU A 74 -0.12 11.14 22.92
N ASP A 75 1.12 10.94 22.48
CA ASP A 75 1.63 11.54 21.26
C ASP A 75 1.02 10.87 20.01
N TRP A 76 1.14 11.55 18.88
CA TRP A 76 0.81 10.98 17.58
C TRP A 76 1.88 9.96 17.18
N GLU A 77 1.46 8.76 16.77
CA GLU A 77 2.34 7.66 16.37
C GLU A 77 2.08 7.23 14.92
N VAL A 78 3.13 6.85 14.20
CA VAL A 78 3.03 6.31 12.83
C VAL A 78 2.79 4.79 12.91
N ILE A 79 1.67 4.32 12.39
CA ILE A 79 1.20 2.93 12.54
C ILE A 79 1.23 2.13 11.23
N ASN A 80 2.00 2.56 10.24
CA ASN A 80 2.15 1.88 8.95
C ASN A 80 2.54 0.39 9.05
N HIS A 81 3.29 0.02 10.09
CA HIS A 81 3.71 -1.36 10.33
C HIS A 81 2.54 -2.28 10.75
N LEU A 82 1.41 -1.71 11.17
CA LEU A 82 0.17 -2.41 11.50
C LEU A 82 -0.82 -2.43 10.34
N ARG A 83 -0.35 -2.14 9.12
CA ARG A 83 -1.18 -2.06 7.92
C ARG A 83 -0.58 -2.92 6.81
N HIS A 84 -1.44 -3.39 5.91
CA HIS A 84 -0.99 -4.09 4.72
C HIS A 84 -0.04 -3.21 3.89
N ASP A 85 1.06 -3.81 3.46
CA ASP A 85 2.02 -3.14 2.59
C ASP A 85 1.53 -3.19 1.14
N ILE A 86 0.99 -2.07 0.66
CA ILE A 86 0.49 -1.94 -0.71
C ILE A 86 1.56 -2.22 -1.78
N ALA A 87 2.85 -2.13 -1.44
CA ALA A 87 3.93 -2.47 -2.37
C ALA A 87 3.98 -3.96 -2.73
N LYS A 88 3.29 -4.80 -1.97
CA LYS A 88 3.15 -6.23 -2.23
C LYS A 88 2.01 -6.57 -3.19
N LEU A 89 1.23 -5.56 -3.62
CA LEU A 89 0.19 -5.73 -4.62
C LEU A 89 0.81 -5.82 -6.02
N LEU A 90 0.35 -6.80 -6.78
CA LEU A 90 0.61 -6.93 -8.21
C LEU A 90 -0.70 -7.16 -8.94
N PHE A 91 -0.82 -6.57 -10.12
CA PHE A 91 -1.99 -6.65 -10.97
C PHE A 91 -1.59 -7.20 -12.33
N GLN A 92 -2.47 -7.93 -12.99
CA GLN A 92 -2.27 -8.37 -14.37
C GLN A 92 -3.48 -7.98 -15.19
N ASP A 93 -3.28 -7.49 -16.41
CA ASP A 93 -4.36 -7.18 -17.33
C ASP A 93 -4.78 -8.40 -18.17
N ILE A 94 -5.77 -8.20 -19.05
CA ILE A 94 -6.24 -9.23 -19.99
C ILE A 94 -5.18 -9.66 -21.02
N ASP A 95 -4.17 -8.82 -21.28
CA ASP A 95 -3.06 -9.09 -22.20
C ASP A 95 -1.86 -9.76 -21.49
N ASN A 96 -2.03 -10.17 -20.22
CA ASN A 96 -1.01 -10.76 -19.36
C ASN A 96 0.17 -9.82 -19.03
N ARG A 97 -0.01 -8.50 -19.11
CA ARG A 97 0.99 -7.53 -18.65
C ARG A 97 0.83 -7.35 -17.15
N VAL A 98 1.95 -7.31 -16.44
CA VAL A 98 1.98 -7.18 -14.98
C VAL A 98 2.29 -5.73 -14.60
N TYR A 99 1.52 -5.21 -13.65
CA TYR A 99 1.63 -3.86 -13.12
C TYR A 99 1.83 -3.89 -11.61
N SER A 100 2.56 -2.90 -11.12
CA SER A 100 2.59 -2.55 -9.70
C SER A 100 1.69 -1.35 -9.42
N TYR A 101 1.37 -1.10 -8.15
CA TYR A 101 0.57 0.07 -7.76
C TYR A 101 1.19 1.43 -8.18
N LEU A 102 2.51 1.49 -8.40
CA LEU A 102 3.21 2.70 -8.86
C LEU A 102 2.84 3.08 -10.30
N GLN A 103 2.29 2.15 -11.08
CA GLN A 103 1.84 2.38 -12.45
C GLN A 103 0.33 2.70 -12.51
N CYS A 104 -0.34 2.74 -11.37
CA CYS A 104 -1.74 3.10 -11.23
C CYS A 104 -1.88 4.55 -10.75
N GLU A 105 -3.06 5.12 -10.91
CA GLU A 105 -3.39 6.37 -10.24
C GLU A 105 -3.72 6.09 -8.77
N VAL A 106 -3.15 6.89 -7.86
CA VAL A 106 -3.32 6.69 -6.42
C VAL A 106 -3.86 7.96 -5.78
N GLU A 107 -5.03 7.85 -5.17
CA GLU A 107 -5.68 8.94 -4.43
C GLU A 107 -5.83 8.60 -2.95
N LEU A 108 -5.74 9.60 -2.08
CA LEU A 108 -6.08 9.46 -0.66
C LEU A 108 -7.24 10.38 -0.31
N LYS A 109 -8.37 9.81 0.11
CA LYS A 109 -9.56 10.54 0.55
C LYS A 109 -9.88 10.15 1.99
N LYS A 110 -9.57 11.06 2.93
CA LYS A 110 -9.64 10.80 4.38
C LYS A 110 -8.72 9.64 4.76
N LEU A 111 -9.29 8.49 5.14
CA LEU A 111 -8.57 7.26 5.51
C LEU A 111 -8.71 6.16 4.44
N ILE A 112 -9.28 6.48 3.28
CA ILE A 112 -9.43 5.55 2.17
C ILE A 112 -8.38 5.86 1.11
N LEU A 113 -7.46 4.93 0.90
CA LEU A 113 -6.54 4.96 -0.24
C LEU A 113 -7.22 4.27 -1.43
N ARG A 114 -7.29 4.96 -2.57
CA ARG A 114 -7.83 4.41 -3.82
C ARG A 114 -6.68 4.18 -4.79
N ILE A 115 -6.60 2.97 -5.34
CA ILE A 115 -5.67 2.61 -6.42
C ILE A 115 -6.54 2.36 -7.66
N ILE A 116 -6.56 3.33 -8.57
CA ILE A 116 -7.43 3.35 -9.74
C ILE A 116 -6.70 2.71 -10.92
N PHE A 117 -7.33 1.72 -11.54
CA PHE A 117 -6.76 1.01 -12.66
C PHE A 117 -6.99 1.80 -13.96
N GLY A 118 -5.90 2.06 -14.69
CA GLY A 118 -5.94 2.56 -16.07
C GLY A 118 -6.05 1.45 -17.12
N PHE A 119 -6.36 0.23 -16.70
CA PHE A 119 -6.40 -1.00 -17.50
C PHE A 119 -7.47 -1.95 -16.94
N ASP A 120 -7.88 -2.93 -17.74
CA ASP A 120 -8.82 -3.96 -17.29
C ASP A 120 -8.06 -5.06 -16.53
N CYS A 121 -8.13 -4.99 -15.20
CA CYS A 121 -7.46 -5.91 -14.28
C CYS A 121 -8.12 -7.30 -14.33
N SER A 122 -7.37 -8.30 -14.76
CA SER A 122 -7.82 -9.70 -14.86
C SER A 122 -7.43 -10.53 -13.65
N LYS A 123 -6.35 -10.20 -12.95
CA LYS A 123 -5.87 -10.93 -11.77
C LYS A 123 -5.17 -10.00 -10.78
N LEU A 124 -5.30 -10.34 -9.50
CA LEU A 124 -4.70 -9.60 -8.39
C LEU A 124 -3.94 -10.56 -7.47
N TRP A 125 -2.68 -10.24 -7.22
CA TRP A 125 -1.84 -10.91 -6.24
C TRP A 125 -1.47 -9.97 -5.11
N PHE A 126 -1.31 -10.55 -3.93
CA PHE A 126 -0.73 -9.88 -2.79
C PHE A 126 0.30 -10.79 -2.15
N ASN A 127 1.53 -10.28 -1.98
CA ASN A 127 2.62 -11.04 -1.37
C ASN A 127 2.87 -12.41 -2.06
N GLY A 128 2.70 -12.46 -3.39
CA GLY A 128 2.88 -13.67 -4.19
C GLY A 128 1.70 -14.67 -4.19
N LYS A 129 0.66 -14.46 -3.37
CA LYS A 129 -0.57 -15.27 -3.38
C LYS A 129 -1.62 -14.61 -4.27
N LEU A 130 -2.31 -15.41 -5.08
CA LEU A 130 -3.46 -14.96 -5.89
C LEU A 130 -4.66 -14.79 -4.97
N TYR A 131 -5.29 -13.60 -4.97
CA TYR A 131 -6.45 -13.32 -4.13
C TYR A 131 -7.73 -13.07 -4.92
N TRP A 132 -7.61 -12.67 -6.18
CA TRP A 132 -8.77 -12.45 -7.03
C TRP A 132 -8.42 -12.70 -8.49
N SER A 133 -9.38 -13.25 -9.24
CA SER A 133 -9.27 -13.46 -10.67
C SER A 133 -10.60 -13.18 -11.38
N LEU A 134 -10.53 -12.75 -12.63
CA LEU A 134 -11.70 -12.55 -13.49
C LEU A 134 -12.42 -13.87 -13.79
N GLU A 135 -11.77 -15.03 -13.63
CA GLU A 135 -12.46 -16.33 -13.79
C GLU A 135 -13.56 -16.52 -12.73
N ASP A 136 -13.44 -15.82 -11.60
CA ASP A 136 -14.37 -15.86 -10.46
C ASP A 136 -15.40 -14.71 -10.48
N SER A 137 -15.38 -13.85 -11.50
CA SER A 137 -16.21 -12.64 -11.57
C SER A 137 -16.72 -12.35 -12.99
N GLU A 138 -17.80 -11.57 -13.10
CA GLU A 138 -18.38 -11.18 -14.38
C GLU A 138 -17.74 -9.93 -14.98
N GLU A 139 -17.07 -9.10 -14.15
CA GLU A 139 -16.52 -7.80 -14.55
C GLU A 139 -15.11 -7.58 -13.96
N CYS A 140 -14.29 -6.78 -14.65
CA CYS A 140 -13.01 -6.33 -14.11
C CYS A 140 -13.24 -5.20 -13.07
N PRO A 141 -12.56 -5.23 -11.91
CA PRO A 141 -12.62 -4.13 -10.97
C PRO A 141 -12.00 -2.88 -11.61
N LYS A 142 -12.47 -1.70 -11.21
CA LYS A 142 -11.92 -0.41 -11.67
C LYS A 142 -10.95 0.20 -10.67
N GLU A 143 -11.03 -0.18 -9.40
CA GLU A 143 -10.08 0.25 -8.38
C GLU A 143 -10.03 -0.70 -7.19
N ILE A 144 -8.97 -0.56 -6.40
CA ILE A 144 -8.91 -1.04 -5.03
C ILE A 144 -9.15 0.12 -4.09
N GLN A 145 -10.02 -0.08 -3.10
CA GLN A 145 -10.17 0.81 -1.97
C GLN A 145 -9.57 0.16 -0.73
N PHE A 146 -8.53 0.77 -0.17
CA PHE A 146 -7.91 0.34 1.05
C PHE A 146 -8.33 1.25 2.21
N ASP A 147 -9.15 0.71 3.10
CA ASP A 147 -9.52 1.35 4.35
C ASP A 147 -8.36 1.22 5.35
N LEU A 148 -7.67 2.35 5.56
CA LEU A 148 -6.52 2.46 6.43
C LEU A 148 -6.91 2.48 7.93
N GLU A 149 -8.17 2.66 8.28
CA GLU A 149 -8.61 2.60 9.68
C GLU A 149 -8.72 1.16 10.14
N ILE A 150 -9.47 0.34 9.40
CA ILE A 150 -9.75 -1.06 9.73
C ILE A 150 -8.80 -2.06 9.06
N ASN A 151 -7.85 -1.57 8.26
CA ASN A 151 -6.88 -2.38 7.53
C ASN A 151 -7.53 -3.40 6.57
N ARG A 152 -8.49 -2.97 5.74
CA ARG A 152 -9.19 -3.85 4.79
C ARG A 152 -9.17 -3.30 3.38
N MET A 153 -8.96 -4.18 2.40
CA MET A 153 -9.00 -3.83 0.99
C MET A 153 -10.26 -4.34 0.33
N TYR A 154 -10.83 -3.53 -0.54
CA TYR A 154 -12.03 -3.83 -1.29
C TYR A 154 -11.78 -3.64 -2.78
N LEU A 155 -12.35 -4.52 -3.60
CA LEU A 155 -12.46 -4.33 -5.04
C LEU A 155 -13.75 -3.59 -5.34
N TYR A 156 -13.64 -2.53 -6.14
CA TYR A 156 -14.78 -1.77 -6.61
C TYR A 156 -15.07 -2.12 -8.07
N PHE A 157 -16.32 -2.49 -8.31
CA PHE A 157 -16.88 -2.76 -9.62
C PHE A 157 -17.93 -1.69 -9.95
N PRO A 158 -18.04 -1.22 -11.21
CA PRO A 158 -19.02 -0.22 -11.60
C PRO A 158 -20.47 -0.66 -11.36
N ASN A 159 -20.78 -1.94 -11.66
CA ASN A 159 -22.15 -2.45 -11.67
C ASN A 159 -22.45 -3.44 -10.54
N TYR A 160 -21.44 -3.79 -9.73
CA TYR A 160 -21.55 -4.80 -8.69
C TYR A 160 -21.18 -4.22 -7.32
N PRO A 161 -21.68 -4.83 -6.22
CA PRO A 161 -21.24 -4.49 -4.88
C PRO A 161 -19.73 -4.60 -4.73
N MET A 162 -19.16 -3.81 -3.82
CA MET A 162 -17.75 -3.96 -3.47
C MET A 162 -17.49 -5.34 -2.87
N GLU A 163 -16.41 -5.96 -3.32
CA GLU A 163 -15.96 -7.26 -2.83
C GLU A 163 -14.80 -7.06 -1.87
N TRP A 164 -14.80 -7.76 -0.73
CA TRP A 164 -13.71 -7.69 0.24
C TRP A 164 -12.61 -8.68 -0.13
N LEU A 165 -11.37 -8.18 -0.20
CA LEU A 165 -10.17 -9.02 -0.31
C LEU A 165 -9.76 -9.51 1.08
N ASP A 166 -10.01 -10.79 1.36
CA ASP A 166 -9.59 -11.43 2.62
C ASP A 166 -8.07 -11.71 2.61
N LEU A 167 -7.29 -10.66 2.81
CA LEU A 167 -5.83 -10.73 2.87
C LEU A 167 -5.39 -11.34 4.19
N GLU A 168 -5.23 -12.67 4.22
CA GLU A 168 -4.59 -13.35 5.34
C GLU A 168 -3.23 -12.71 5.65
N GLU A 169 -3.06 -12.21 6.89
CA GLU A 169 -1.74 -11.87 7.39
C GLU A 169 -0.97 -13.17 7.60
N ASN A 170 0.02 -13.43 6.75
CA ASN A 170 1.08 -14.38 7.10
C ASN A 170 1.73 -13.84 8.37
N GLN A 171 1.27 -14.30 9.53
CA GLN A 171 2.02 -14.14 10.77
C GLN A 171 3.36 -14.80 10.51
N VAL A 172 4.40 -13.98 10.37
CA VAL A 172 5.75 -14.50 10.40
C VAL A 172 5.90 -15.01 11.83
N ASP A 173 5.91 -16.31 12.02
CA ASP A 173 6.23 -16.93 13.30
C ASP A 173 7.57 -16.34 13.76
N VAL A 174 7.54 -15.43 14.74
CA VAL A 174 8.72 -14.84 15.38
C VAL A 174 9.29 -15.82 16.41
N ASP A 175 9.32 -17.10 16.09
CA ASP A 175 10.00 -18.13 16.89
C ASP A 175 10.80 -19.03 15.95
N GLY A 176 12.07 -18.67 15.75
CA GLY A 176 12.97 -19.47 14.93
C GLY A 176 14.33 -18.85 14.61
N ILE A 177 14.96 -18.12 15.54
CA ILE A 177 16.42 -17.92 15.49
C ILE A 177 17.05 -19.08 16.26
N GLU A 178 17.56 -20.09 15.55
CA GLU A 178 18.92 -20.63 15.72
C GLU A 178 19.37 -21.18 14.36
N GLY A 179 20.40 -20.57 13.75
CA GLY A 179 21.05 -21.08 12.53
C GLY A 179 21.96 -22.29 12.83
N PRO A 180 23.09 -22.48 12.13
CA PRO A 180 23.39 -22.36 10.71
C PRO A 180 23.84 -23.73 10.13
N VAL A 181 23.60 -24.04 8.85
CA VAL A 181 24.35 -25.12 8.17
C VAL A 181 24.73 -24.72 6.75
N SER A 182 25.91 -24.11 6.64
CA SER A 182 26.77 -24.30 5.49
C SER A 182 27.35 -25.71 5.56
N THR A 183 26.97 -26.61 4.65
CA THR A 183 27.91 -27.65 4.19
C THR A 183 27.59 -28.20 2.80
N LYS A 184 28.61 -28.10 1.95
CA LYS A 184 29.05 -29.03 0.88
C LYS A 184 28.24 -29.09 -0.42
N ARG A 185 28.80 -28.37 -1.41
CA ARG A 185 28.93 -28.86 -2.79
C ARG A 185 29.36 -30.32 -2.77
N ARG A 186 28.52 -31.20 -3.31
CA ARG A 186 28.93 -32.54 -3.74
C ARG A 186 29.42 -32.41 -5.18
N ILE A 187 30.74 -32.35 -5.32
CA ILE A 187 31.43 -32.73 -6.55
C ILE A 187 31.23 -34.24 -6.64
N GLU A 188 30.43 -34.70 -7.60
CA GLU A 188 30.43 -36.11 -7.98
C GLU A 188 31.09 -36.24 -9.36
N SER A 189 32.24 -36.87 -9.28
CA SER A 189 33.21 -37.20 -10.30
C SER A 189 32.70 -38.13 -11.39
N ASP A 190 33.10 -37.81 -12.62
CA ASP A 190 33.55 -38.71 -13.69
C ASP A 190 33.09 -40.18 -13.63
N LYS A 191 32.25 -40.54 -14.60
CA LYS A 191 32.34 -41.86 -15.25
C LYS A 191 32.37 -41.70 -16.76
N ARG A 192 33.59 -41.70 -17.30
CA ARG A 192 33.90 -42.06 -18.68
C ARG A 192 33.30 -43.42 -19.02
N SER A 193 32.73 -43.54 -20.22
CA SER A 193 32.74 -44.77 -21.03
C SER A 193 32.63 -44.40 -22.53
N PRO A 194 33.18 -45.22 -23.45
CA PRO A 194 33.80 -44.72 -24.67
C PRO A 194 32.97 -44.91 -25.96
N LYS A 195 33.32 -44.06 -26.94
CA LYS A 195 33.36 -44.25 -28.41
C LYS A 195 32.12 -44.81 -29.14
N LYS A 196 31.68 -44.05 -30.16
CA LYS A 196 31.70 -44.54 -31.55
C LYS A 196 31.65 -43.39 -32.55
N ASP A 197 32.67 -43.38 -33.40
CA ASP A 197 32.81 -42.54 -34.58
C ASP A 197 31.65 -42.72 -35.56
N LYS A 198 31.19 -41.63 -36.17
CA LYS A 198 30.74 -41.66 -37.56
C LYS A 198 30.99 -40.32 -38.24
N ARG A 199 32.04 -40.31 -39.07
CA ARG A 199 32.29 -39.37 -40.17
C ARG A 199 31.00 -39.10 -40.95
N VAL A 200 30.68 -37.84 -41.26
CA VAL A 200 30.19 -37.45 -42.59
C VAL A 200 30.62 -36.02 -42.94
N ARG A 201 31.51 -35.98 -43.95
CA ARG A 201 31.72 -35.03 -45.06
C ARG A 201 31.39 -33.54 -44.91
N ILE A 202 32.48 -32.78 -44.99
CA ILE A 202 32.65 -31.48 -45.64
C ILE A 202 32.05 -31.51 -47.06
N ASN A 203 31.35 -30.43 -47.44
CA ASN A 203 31.36 -29.92 -48.81
C ASN A 203 31.40 -28.39 -48.76
N ASP A 204 32.40 -27.86 -49.46
CA ASP A 204 32.70 -26.47 -49.72
C ASP A 204 31.70 -25.77 -50.64
N SER A 205 31.87 -24.44 -50.70
CA SER A 205 31.64 -23.54 -51.86
C SER A 205 30.17 -23.12 -52.09
N THR A 206 29.79 -21.87 -52.39
CA THR A 206 30.47 -20.59 -52.70
C THR A 206 29.38 -19.48 -52.63
N PRO A 207 29.71 -18.18 -52.75
CA PRO A 207 28.80 -17.06 -52.51
C PRO A 207 28.04 -16.61 -53.76
N SER A 208 26.90 -15.94 -53.57
CA SER A 208 26.25 -15.15 -54.63
C SER A 208 25.74 -13.82 -54.08
N LYS A 209 26.39 -12.75 -54.56
CA LYS A 209 25.88 -11.38 -54.62
C LYS A 209 24.58 -11.37 -55.46
N SER A 210 23.62 -10.55 -55.06
CA SER A 210 22.72 -9.89 -56.01
C SER A 210 22.28 -8.53 -55.46
N SER A 211 22.84 -7.50 -56.06
CA SER A 211 22.31 -6.14 -56.18
C SER A 211 21.12 -6.12 -57.16
N MET A 212 20.08 -5.34 -56.84
CA MET A 212 19.15 -4.66 -57.76
C MET A 212 18.22 -3.85 -56.84
N ASP A 213 18.33 -2.53 -56.79
CA ASP A 213 17.95 -1.50 -57.76
C ASP A 213 16.65 -0.81 -57.36
N SER A 214 16.78 0.52 -57.37
CA SER A 214 15.79 1.59 -57.38
C SER A 214 14.49 1.33 -58.16
N ASN A 215 13.39 1.87 -57.64
CA ASN A 215 12.38 2.67 -58.36
C ASN A 215 11.66 3.54 -57.30
N GLN A 216 11.82 4.86 -57.37
CA GLN A 216 10.85 5.84 -57.90
C GLN A 216 9.59 5.96 -57.03
#